data_AF-A0A6A4SD28-F1
#
_entry.id   AF-A0A6A4SD28-F1
#
_cell.length_a   1.000
_cell.length_b   1.000
_cell.length_c   1.000
_cell.angle_alpha   90.00
_cell.angle_beta   90.00
_cell.angle_gamma   90.00
#
_symmetry.space_group_name_H-M   'P 1'
#
loop_
_entity.id
_entity.type
_entity.pdbx_description
1 polymer ?
#
loop_
_entity_poly.entity_id
_entity_poly.type
_entity_poly.pdbx_seq_one_letter_code
_entity_poly.pdbx_strand_id
1 'polypeptide(L)'
;MDVSFKYCKVKKRFDYAATTNCKMRLLQPLAYMIGMKPFEWYQMKVNSTPKSAPNSAPYPADIKAGHYQLNCYSDIVRHQLVGDAYAPLLRTVPIQGKFGNIITQTFSPAYYLPVAKKHVENIHIEIKTDQNQPVQFTYGKCNVQLHFRLMQTR
;
A
#
# COMPACT_ATOMS: atom_id res chain seq x y z
N MET A 1 -25.43 -9.55 -18.70
CA MET A 1 -24.69 -8.34 -19.12
C MET A 1 -23.35 -8.47 -18.47
N ASP A 2 -22.31 -8.66 -19.27
CA ASP A 2 -21.02 -9.09 -18.75
C ASP A 2 -19.99 -8.00 -19.02
N VAL A 3 -19.40 -7.53 -17.93
CA VAL A 3 -18.38 -6.50 -17.92
C VAL A 3 -17.09 -7.14 -17.44
N SER A 4 -16.03 -7.00 -18.21
CA SER A 4 -14.71 -7.56 -17.87
C SER A 4 -13.69 -6.44 -17.69
N PHE A 5 -12.86 -6.58 -16.66
CA PHE A 5 -11.72 -5.73 -16.38
C PHE A 5 -10.45 -6.58 -16.39
N LYS A 6 -9.40 -6.08 -17.04
CA LYS A 6 -8.12 -6.77 -17.13
C LYS A 6 -6.99 -5.78 -16.90
N TYR A 7 -6.20 -6.01 -15.86
CA TYR A 7 -4.99 -5.21 -15.64
C TYR A 7 -3.87 -5.64 -16.61
N CYS A 8 -3.41 -4.70 -17.44
CA CYS A 8 -2.27 -4.90 -18.32
C CYS A 8 -0.98 -4.45 -17.61
N LYS A 9 -0.14 -5.42 -17.20
CA LYS A 9 1.13 -5.15 -16.50
C LYS A 9 2.12 -4.30 -17.30
N VAL A 10 2.11 -4.44 -18.63
CA VAL A 10 3.01 -3.70 -19.53
C VAL A 10 2.59 -2.24 -19.63
N LYS A 11 1.29 -1.99 -19.85
CA LYS A 11 0.74 -0.62 -19.94
C LYS A 11 0.53 0.04 -18.58
N LYS A 12 0.57 -0.74 -17.49
CA LYS A 12 0.14 -0.36 -16.14
C LYS A 12 -1.27 0.25 -16.11
N ARG A 13 -2.20 -0.26 -16.92
CA ARG A 13 -3.56 0.28 -17.08
C ARG A 13 -4.59 -0.84 -17.02
N PHE A 14 -5.81 -0.51 -16.61
CA PHE A 14 -6.95 -1.41 -16.74
C PHE A 14 -7.58 -1.30 -18.13
N ASP A 15 -7.67 -2.44 -18.79
CA ASP A 15 -8.46 -2.63 -19.98
C ASP A 15 -9.87 -3.06 -19.57
N TYR A 16 -10.89 -2.57 -20.26
CA TYR A 16 -12.29 -2.87 -19.96
C TYR A 16 -13.09 -3.18 -21.23
N ALA A 17 -14.00 -4.14 -21.12
CA ALA A 17 -14.88 -4.56 -22.21
C ALA A 17 -16.26 -4.97 -21.69
N ALA A 18 -17.29 -4.78 -22.50
CA ALA A 18 -18.66 -5.19 -22.18
C ALA A 18 -19.26 -5.99 -23.34
N THR A 19 -20.12 -6.97 -23.02
CA THR A 19 -20.88 -7.74 -24.02
C THR A 19 -22.04 -6.95 -24.62
N THR A 20 -22.52 -5.94 -23.91
CA THR A 20 -23.54 -4.98 -24.37
C THR A 20 -23.04 -3.55 -24.14
N ASN A 21 -23.52 -2.59 -24.95
CA ASN A 21 -23.19 -1.19 -24.71
C ASN A 21 -23.74 -0.77 -23.35
N CYS A 22 -22.86 -0.36 -22.46
CA CYS A 22 -23.25 0.07 -21.12
C CYS A 22 -22.50 1.31 -20.67
N LYS A 23 -23.02 1.96 -19.64
CA LYS A 23 -22.34 3.05 -18.96
C LYS A 23 -22.04 2.62 -17.54
N MET A 24 -20.84 2.93 -17.07
CA MET A 24 -20.44 2.67 -15.70
C MET A 24 -19.97 3.96 -15.05
N ARG A 25 -20.33 4.15 -13.78
CA ARG A 25 -19.86 5.23 -12.93
C ARG A 25 -19.23 4.63 -11.69
N LEU A 26 -18.02 5.08 -11.37
CA LEU A 26 -17.25 4.58 -10.23
C LEU A 26 -17.14 5.62 -9.13
N LEU A 27 -17.16 5.14 -7.88
CA LEU A 27 -16.85 5.96 -6.70
C LEU A 27 -15.33 6.16 -6.58
N GLN A 28 -14.93 7.20 -5.83
CA GLN A 28 -13.55 7.68 -5.75
C GLN A 28 -12.47 6.61 -5.54
N PRO A 29 -12.50 5.80 -4.46
CA PRO A 29 -11.38 4.89 -4.17
C PRO A 29 -11.12 3.92 -5.31
N LEU A 30 -12.19 3.37 -5.89
CA LEU A 30 -12.09 2.42 -6.99
C LEU A 30 -11.71 3.09 -8.30
N ALA A 31 -12.28 4.27 -8.60
CA ALA A 31 -11.95 5.02 -9.81
C ALA A 31 -10.45 5.35 -9.86
N TYR A 32 -9.89 5.88 -8.76
CA TYR A 32 -8.47 6.18 -8.68
C TYR A 32 -7.60 4.93 -8.78
N MET A 33 -7.96 3.84 -8.07
CA MET A 33 -7.24 2.56 -8.12
C MET A 33 -7.10 2.04 -9.55
N ILE A 34 -8.14 2.17 -10.38
CA ILE A 34 -8.12 1.64 -11.75
C ILE A 34 -7.73 2.68 -12.82
N GLY A 35 -7.36 3.90 -12.42
CA GLY A 35 -6.90 4.94 -13.33
C GLY A 35 -8.03 5.65 -14.09
N MET A 36 -9.20 5.80 -13.48
CA MET A 36 -10.38 6.50 -14.00
C MET A 36 -10.73 7.71 -13.14
N LYS A 37 -11.37 8.72 -13.73
CA LYS A 37 -11.94 9.85 -12.96
C LYS A 37 -13.19 9.41 -12.22
N PRO A 38 -13.37 9.83 -10.96
CA PRO A 38 -14.53 9.47 -10.17
C PRO A 38 -15.79 10.20 -10.62
N PHE A 39 -16.95 9.60 -10.36
CA PHE A 39 -18.28 10.19 -10.59
C PHE A 39 -18.64 10.53 -12.04
N GLU A 40 -17.73 10.32 -12.99
CA GLU A 40 -17.98 10.44 -14.43
C GLU A 40 -18.56 9.13 -15.00
N TRP A 41 -19.43 9.26 -16.01
CA TRP A 41 -19.99 8.13 -16.73
C TRP A 41 -19.07 7.71 -17.89
N TYR A 42 -18.56 6.48 -17.83
CA TYR A 42 -17.74 5.89 -18.88
C TYR A 42 -18.57 4.99 -19.77
N GLN A 43 -18.56 5.26 -21.07
CA GLN A 43 -19.23 4.42 -22.06
C GLN A 43 -18.33 3.24 -22.42
N MET A 44 -18.84 2.03 -22.21
CA MET A 44 -18.21 0.79 -22.64
C MET A 44 -18.92 0.34 -23.91
N LYS A 45 -18.19 0.37 -25.02
CA LYS A 45 -18.70 -0.13 -26.30
C LYS A 45 -18.43 -1.61 -26.41
N VAL A 46 -19.34 -2.34 -27.07
CA VAL A 46 -19.10 -3.74 -27.44
C VAL A 46 -17.88 -3.80 -28.35
N ASN A 47 -16.94 -4.71 -28.05
CA ASN A 47 -15.81 -4.98 -28.93
C ASN A 47 -16.33 -5.73 -30.16
N SER A 48 -16.82 -5.00 -31.16
CA SER A 48 -17.41 -5.56 -32.38
C SER A 48 -16.40 -6.25 -33.31
N THR A 49 -15.09 -6.16 -33.01
CA THR A 49 -14.05 -6.93 -33.71
C THR A 49 -12.98 -7.46 -32.73
N PRO A 50 -12.48 -8.70 -32.91
CA PRO A 50 -11.41 -9.26 -32.06
C PRO A 50 -10.05 -8.57 -32.24
N LYS A 51 -9.91 -7.63 -33.19
CA LYS A 51 -8.69 -6.85 -33.47
C LYS A 51 -8.73 -5.39 -32.99
N SER A 52 -9.85 -4.88 -32.50
CA SER A 52 -9.85 -3.53 -31.91
C SER A 52 -9.09 -3.55 -30.59
N ALA A 53 -8.17 -2.60 -30.39
CA ALA A 53 -7.49 -2.43 -29.11
C ALA A 53 -8.54 -2.30 -27.98
N PRO A 54 -8.37 -3.01 -26.85
CA PRO A 54 -9.32 -2.90 -25.75
C PRO A 54 -9.38 -1.46 -25.26
N ASN A 55 -10.56 -1.02 -24.82
CA ASN A 55 -10.70 0.28 -24.19
C ASN A 55 -9.85 0.28 -22.91
N SER A 56 -8.89 1.20 -22.79
CA SER A 56 -8.01 1.30 -21.63
C SER A 56 -8.39 2.51 -20.78
N ALA A 57 -8.20 2.40 -19.47
CA ALA A 57 -8.34 3.52 -18.55
C ALA A 57 -7.41 4.69 -18.93
N PRO A 58 -7.85 5.95 -18.75
CA PRO A 58 -7.10 7.15 -19.17
C PRO A 58 -5.80 7.36 -18.40
N TYR A 59 -5.68 6.83 -17.18
CA TYR A 59 -4.49 6.95 -16.34
C TYR A 59 -3.92 5.59 -15.94
N PRO A 60 -2.62 5.51 -15.59
CA PRO A 60 -2.07 4.32 -14.96
C PRO A 60 -2.84 3.94 -13.70
N ALA A 61 -2.99 2.64 -13.49
CA ALA A 61 -3.69 2.10 -12.34
C ALA A 61 -2.75 1.94 -11.15
N ASP A 62 -3.24 2.29 -9.96
CA ASP A 62 -2.62 1.94 -8.69
C ASP A 62 -3.37 0.75 -8.07
N ILE A 63 -2.93 -0.45 -8.44
CA ILE A 63 -3.46 -1.72 -7.89
C ILE A 63 -3.18 -1.92 -6.39
N LYS A 64 -2.29 -1.12 -5.78
CA LYS A 64 -2.04 -1.15 -4.34
C LYS A 64 -2.83 -0.07 -3.59
N ALA A 65 -3.51 0.83 -4.30
CA ALA A 65 -4.29 1.93 -3.75
C ALA A 65 -3.55 2.71 -2.65
N GLY A 66 -2.28 3.07 -2.88
CA GLY A 66 -1.45 3.76 -1.89
C GLY A 66 -0.77 2.86 -0.86
N HIS A 67 -1.13 1.57 -0.74
CA HIS A 67 -0.53 0.65 0.21
C HIS A 67 0.80 0.08 -0.30
N TYR A 68 1.83 0.91 -0.30
CA TYR A 68 3.19 0.52 -0.72
C TYR A 68 4.10 0.13 0.42
N GLN A 69 3.85 0.69 1.60
CA GLN A 69 4.70 0.53 2.77
C GLN A 69 3.89 0.62 4.05
N LEU A 70 4.41 0.01 5.10
CA LEU A 70 3.91 0.04 6.47
C LEU A 70 4.87 0.89 7.30
N ASN A 71 4.33 1.88 8.00
CA ASN A 71 5.11 2.70 8.93
C ASN A 71 4.91 2.15 10.34
N CYS A 72 5.98 1.63 10.92
CA CYS A 72 6.00 1.09 12.28
C CYS A 72 6.50 2.16 13.24
N TYR A 73 5.62 2.64 14.12
CA TYR A 73 5.93 3.57 15.19
C TYR A 73 6.04 2.81 16.51
N SER A 74 6.92 3.25 17.39
CA SER A 74 7.00 2.68 18.73
C SER A 74 7.49 3.68 19.76
N ASP A 75 6.85 3.68 20.92
CA ASP A 75 7.15 4.57 22.04
C ASP A 75 8.53 4.35 22.68
N ILE A 76 9.24 3.28 22.29
CA ILE A 76 10.60 3.01 22.73
C ILE A 76 11.64 3.89 22.02
N VAL A 77 11.32 4.44 20.85
CA VAL A 77 12.23 5.23 20.01
C VAL A 77 12.07 6.72 20.31
N ARG A 78 13.17 7.47 20.38
CA ARG A 78 13.07 8.94 20.48
C ARG A 78 12.41 9.51 19.23
N HIS A 79 11.61 10.56 19.41
CA HIS A 79 11.04 11.24 18.27
C HIS A 79 12.16 11.80 17.38
N GLN A 80 11.99 11.67 16.08
CA GLN A 80 12.90 12.15 15.05
C GLN A 80 12.10 12.77 13.90
N LEU A 81 12.77 13.55 13.07
CA LEU A 81 12.16 14.14 11.89
C LEU A 81 11.84 13.04 10.86
N VAL A 82 10.58 12.95 10.46
CA VAL A 82 10.04 11.99 9.49
C VAL A 82 9.14 12.77 8.53
N GLY A 83 9.65 13.07 7.33
CA GLY A 83 8.95 13.96 6.40
C GLY A 83 8.78 15.35 6.99
N ASP A 84 7.54 15.77 7.21
CA ASP A 84 7.12 17.04 7.79
C ASP A 84 6.73 16.94 9.29
N ALA A 85 6.86 15.76 9.91
CA ALA A 85 6.45 15.51 11.29
C ALA A 85 7.62 15.05 12.18
N TYR A 86 7.50 15.29 13.49
CA TYR A 86 8.41 14.73 14.50
C TYR A 86 7.72 13.53 15.16
N ALA A 87 8.21 12.32 14.91
CA ALA A 87 7.51 11.09 15.29
C ALA A 87 8.48 9.96 15.72
N PRO A 88 8.04 9.02 16.57
CA PRO A 88 8.87 7.91 17.03
C PRO A 88 8.83 6.74 16.03
N LEU A 89 9.23 7.01 14.78
CA LEU A 89 9.25 6.01 13.71
C LEU A 89 10.39 5.01 13.95
N LEU A 90 10.03 3.75 14.19
CA LEU A 90 10.97 2.66 14.35
C LEU A 90 11.50 2.18 12.99
N ARG A 91 10.60 1.98 12.01
CA ARG A 91 10.96 1.49 10.68
C ARG A 91 9.83 1.70 9.68
N THR A 92 10.18 1.81 8.41
CA THR A 92 9.24 1.64 7.29
C THR A 92 9.52 0.31 6.61
N VAL A 93 8.48 -0.51 6.43
CA VAL A 93 8.55 -1.85 5.84
C VAL A 93 7.80 -1.85 4.51
N PRO A 94 8.46 -2.13 3.37
CA PRO A 94 7.77 -2.20 2.09
C PRO A 94 6.81 -3.40 2.03
N ILE A 95 5.61 -3.18 1.46
CA ILE A 95 4.62 -4.23 1.22
C ILE A 95 5.01 -5.00 -0.05
N GLN A 96 5.36 -6.27 0.14
CA GLN A 96 5.85 -7.17 -0.90
C GLN A 96 5.08 -8.49 -0.91
N GLY A 97 5.30 -9.27 -1.97
CA GLY A 97 4.67 -10.58 -2.12
C GLY A 97 3.27 -10.54 -2.73
N LYS A 98 2.61 -11.70 -2.69
CA LYS A 98 1.24 -11.92 -3.12
C LYS A 98 0.45 -12.58 -1.99
N PHE A 99 -0.87 -12.60 -2.11
CA PHE A 99 -1.73 -13.37 -1.21
C PHE A 99 -1.20 -14.81 -1.04
N GLY A 100 -1.09 -15.27 0.21
CA GLY A 100 -0.56 -16.58 0.56
C GLY A 100 0.95 -16.66 0.78
N ASN A 101 1.73 -15.63 0.41
CA ASN A 101 3.17 -15.63 0.65
C ASN A 101 3.49 -15.31 2.13
N ILE A 102 4.44 -16.05 2.70
CA ILE A 102 5.10 -15.66 3.96
C ILE A 102 6.26 -14.73 3.60
N ILE A 103 6.19 -13.49 4.06
CA ILE A 103 7.23 -12.49 3.83
C ILE A 103 7.97 -12.24 5.15
N THR A 104 9.27 -12.55 5.16
CA THR A 104 10.17 -12.22 6.26
C THR A 104 11.09 -11.10 5.79
N GLN A 105 11.01 -9.93 6.44
CA GLN A 105 11.91 -8.83 6.17
C GLN A 105 13.00 -8.78 7.24
N THR A 106 14.22 -9.14 6.85
CA THR A 106 15.42 -8.98 7.69
C THR A 106 16.11 -7.66 7.34
N PHE A 107 16.64 -6.97 8.35
CA PHE A 107 17.39 -5.74 8.17
C PHE A 107 18.83 -5.95 8.64
N SER A 108 19.76 -6.02 7.69
CA SER A 108 21.19 -6.15 7.94
C SER A 108 21.96 -5.18 7.03
N PRO A 109 22.83 -4.30 7.56
CA PRO A 109 23.14 -4.14 8.98
C PRO A 109 21.97 -3.56 9.78
N ALA A 110 21.92 -3.87 11.09
CA ALA A 110 20.91 -3.33 11.98
C ALA A 110 21.09 -1.80 12.12
N TYR A 111 20.04 -1.05 11.85
CA TYR A 111 20.00 0.40 12.03
C TYR A 111 19.50 0.71 13.44
N TYR A 112 20.40 1.11 14.32
CA TYR A 112 20.07 1.44 15.71
C TYR A 112 19.53 2.86 15.82
N LEU A 113 18.44 3.00 16.56
CA LEU A 113 17.82 4.27 16.90
C LEU A 113 17.99 4.57 18.39
N PRO A 114 18.09 5.84 18.80
CA PRO A 114 18.20 6.20 20.20
C PRO A 114 16.91 5.84 20.95
N VAL A 115 17.08 5.19 22.09
CA VAL A 115 15.97 4.78 22.96
C VAL A 115 15.47 5.98 23.77
N ALA A 116 14.14 6.12 23.88
CA ALA A 116 13.47 7.20 24.60
C ALA A 116 13.39 6.96 26.11
N LYS A 117 13.31 5.70 26.53
CA LYS A 117 13.06 5.29 27.91
C LYS A 117 14.28 4.58 28.53
N LYS A 118 14.59 4.87 29.78
CA LYS A 118 15.64 4.16 30.54
C LYS A 118 15.14 2.85 31.17
N HIS A 119 13.83 2.80 31.48
CA HIS A 119 13.14 1.63 32.01
C HIS A 119 11.95 1.31 31.09
N VAL A 120 11.73 0.03 30.81
CA VAL A 120 10.75 -0.42 29.82
C VAL A 120 9.92 -1.53 30.44
N GLU A 121 8.69 -1.18 30.82
CA GLU A 121 7.69 -2.16 31.27
C GLU A 121 6.86 -2.66 30.10
N ASN A 122 6.49 -1.73 29.21
CA ASN A 122 5.65 -1.98 28.04
C ASN A 122 6.25 -1.30 26.80
N ILE A 123 6.12 -1.97 25.66
CA ILE A 123 6.50 -1.44 24.35
C ILE A 123 5.24 -1.42 23.50
N HIS A 124 4.82 -0.22 23.10
CA HIS A 124 3.70 -0.03 22.20
C HIS A 124 4.21 0.05 20.77
N ILE A 125 3.55 -0.66 19.86
CA ILE A 125 3.88 -0.67 18.42
C ILE A 125 2.62 -0.37 17.63
N GLU A 126 2.68 0.67 16.80
CA GLU A 126 1.61 1.04 15.88
C GLU A 126 2.07 0.86 14.44
N ILE A 127 1.30 0.13 13.66
CA ILE A 127 1.56 -0.04 12.22
C ILE A 127 0.52 0.77 11.47
N LYS A 128 0.98 1.76 10.72
CA LYS A 128 0.13 2.71 10.00
C LYS A 128 0.43 2.75 8.52
N THR A 129 -0.58 3.16 7.75
CA THR A 129 -0.45 3.51 6.34
C THR A 129 0.35 4.81 6.18
N ASP A 130 0.65 5.16 4.93
CA ASP A 130 1.15 6.48 4.54
C ASP A 130 0.21 7.62 4.94
N GLN A 131 -1.09 7.38 5.00
CA GLN A 131 -2.12 8.32 5.44
C GLN A 131 -2.31 8.37 6.96
N ASN A 132 -1.36 7.84 7.73
CA ASN A 132 -1.39 7.79 9.20
C ASN A 132 -2.61 7.05 9.78
N GLN A 133 -3.19 6.11 9.01
CA GLN A 133 -4.31 5.28 9.47
C GLN A 133 -3.80 3.93 9.96
N PRO A 134 -4.35 3.36 11.05
CA PRO A 134 -4.00 2.01 11.49
C PRO A 134 -4.24 0.97 10.38
N VAL A 135 -3.26 0.10 10.16
CA VAL A 135 -3.38 -0.98 9.19
C VAL A 135 -4.22 -2.10 9.78
N GLN A 136 -5.35 -2.40 9.13
CA GLN A 136 -6.22 -3.50 9.54
C GLN A 136 -5.74 -4.83 8.94
N PHE A 137 -5.10 -5.65 9.76
CA PHE A 137 -4.74 -7.01 9.37
C PHE A 137 -5.96 -7.92 9.45
N THR A 138 -6.48 -8.35 8.31
CA THR A 138 -7.60 -9.31 8.25
C THR A 138 -7.16 -10.75 8.48
N TYR A 139 -5.90 -11.08 8.19
CA TYR A 139 -5.31 -12.40 8.36
C TYR A 139 -3.79 -12.30 8.49
N GLY A 140 -3.15 -13.39 8.93
CA GLY A 140 -1.69 -13.50 9.06
C GLY A 140 -1.20 -13.38 10.50
N LYS A 141 0.12 -13.51 10.69
CA LYS A 141 0.80 -13.34 11.96
C LYS A 141 1.88 -12.26 11.80
N CYS A 142 1.97 -11.34 12.76
CA CYS A 142 3.04 -10.36 12.82
C CYS A 142 4.00 -10.74 13.95
N ASN A 143 5.30 -10.75 13.66
CA ASN A 143 6.34 -10.94 14.67
C ASN A 143 7.31 -9.76 14.58
N VAL A 144 7.63 -9.17 15.73
CA VAL A 144 8.60 -8.08 15.86
C VAL A 144 9.72 -8.54 16.78
N GLN A 145 10.94 -8.46 16.27
CA GLN A 145 12.15 -8.69 17.06
C GLN A 145 12.92 -7.38 17.21
N LEU A 146 13.15 -6.96 18.46
CA LEU A 146 13.89 -5.74 18.79
C LEU A 146 15.26 -6.13 19.37
N HIS A 147 16.30 -5.44 18.91
CA HIS A 147 17.67 -5.59 19.41
C HIS A 147 18.08 -4.31 20.14
N PHE A 148 18.47 -4.42 21.40
CA PHE A 148 18.96 -3.31 22.20
C PHE A 148 20.48 -3.40 22.33
N ARG A 149 21.15 -2.28 22.11
CA ARG A 149 22.60 -2.15 22.28
C ARG A 149 22.90 -0.92 23.14
N LEU A 150 23.84 -1.06 24.06
CA LEU A 150 24.34 0.08 24.82
C LEU A 150 24.92 1.13 23.85
N MET A 151 24.50 2.38 24.03
CA MET A 151 25.04 3.48 23.25
C MET A 151 26.51 3.62 23.59
N GLN A 152 27.38 3.36 22.62
CA GLN A 152 28.79 3.65 22.75
C GLN A 152 28.95 5.15 22.51
N THR A 153 29.09 5.91 23.59
CA THR A 153 29.56 7.30 23.52
C THR A 153 30.95 7.26 22.92
N ARG A 154 31.13 7.84 21.73
CA ARG A 154 32.46 8.14 21.19
C ARG A 154 32.92 9.47 21.73
#